data_AF-A0A4Q5U9F6-F1
#
_entry.id   AF-A0A4Q5U9F6-F1
#
_cell.length_a   1.000
_cell.length_b   1.000
_cell.length_c   1.000
_cell.angle_alpha   90.00
_cell.angle_beta   90.00
_cell.angle_gamma   90.00
#
_symmetry.space_group_name_H-M   'P 1'
#
loop_
_entity.id
_entity.type
_entity.pdbx_description
1 polymer ?
#
loop_
_entity_poly.entity_id
_entity_poly.type
_entity_poly.pdbx_seq_one_letter_code
_entity_poly.pdbx_strand_id
1 'polypeptide(L)'
;MAAIRQGPLPDFSVSPRIDQVGVEERAARFTKRSLKDEAKRNGLKLVLNMIDLTTLEGKDTDGKVKQLCYKAAHPHDQLAGLPTVAAICVYPSMVKIARKALGDSGIRVASVATAFPSGQAPRDVKIRDTKYA
;
A
#
# COMPACT_ATOMS: atom_id res chain seq x y z
N MET A 1 -8.66 -40.49 -6.95
CA MET A 1 -7.53 -39.66 -7.42
C MET A 1 -7.64 -39.51 -8.93
N ALA A 2 -8.19 -38.39 -9.41
CA ALA A 2 -8.22 -38.11 -10.84
C ALA A 2 -6.85 -37.55 -11.27
N ALA A 3 -6.20 -38.22 -12.22
CA ALA A 3 -4.96 -37.74 -12.81
C ALA A 3 -5.22 -36.38 -13.47
N ILE A 4 -4.47 -35.35 -13.04
CA ILE A 4 -4.47 -34.04 -13.68
C ILE A 4 -3.98 -34.27 -15.11
N ARG A 5 -4.88 -34.18 -16.09
CA ARG A 5 -4.51 -34.20 -17.51
C ARG A 5 -3.62 -32.98 -17.74
N GLN A 6 -2.33 -33.20 -17.95
CA GLN A 6 -1.45 -32.16 -18.47
C GLN A 6 -2.00 -31.77 -19.84
N GLY A 7 -2.55 -30.56 -19.94
CA GLY A 7 -2.91 -29.99 -21.23
C GLY A 7 -1.66 -29.88 -22.14
N PRO A 8 -1.85 -29.62 -23.44
CA PRO A 8 -0.71 -29.39 -24.33
C PRO A 8 0.17 -28.28 -23.72
N LEU A 9 1.49 -28.53 -23.69
CA LEU A 9 2.45 -27.51 -23.30
C LEU A 9 2.23 -26.27 -24.17
N PRO A 10 2.27 -25.05 -23.59
CA PRO A 10 2.16 -23.83 -24.38
C PRO A 10 3.17 -23.85 -25.53
N ASP A 11 2.74 -23.47 -26.73
CA ASP A 11 3.65 -23.32 -27.85
C ASP A 11 4.49 -22.07 -27.64
N PHE A 12 5.71 -22.24 -27.13
CA PHE A 12 6.59 -21.12 -26.87
C PHE A 12 7.17 -20.51 -28.16
N SER A 13 6.99 -21.14 -29.32
CA SER A 13 7.48 -20.61 -30.61
C SER A 13 6.74 -19.34 -31.07
N VAL A 14 5.51 -19.12 -30.57
CA VAL A 14 4.72 -17.90 -30.81
C VAL A 14 4.96 -16.80 -29.78
N SER A 15 5.86 -17.02 -28.82
CA SER A 15 6.19 -15.99 -27.83
C SER A 15 6.86 -14.80 -28.52
N PRO A 16 6.49 -13.55 -28.16
CA PRO A 16 7.19 -12.37 -28.67
C PRO A 16 8.69 -12.49 -28.43
N ARG A 17 9.50 -12.21 -29.45
CA ARG A 17 10.96 -12.19 -29.27
C ARG A 17 11.34 -11.02 -28.37
N ILE A 18 12.17 -11.30 -27.36
CA ILE A 18 12.68 -10.30 -26.42
C ILE A 18 14.11 -9.96 -26.83
N ASP A 19 14.39 -8.67 -26.95
CA ASP A 19 15.77 -8.17 -27.01
C ASP A 19 16.40 -8.28 -25.61
N GLN A 20 16.98 -9.45 -25.34
CA GLN A 20 17.57 -9.75 -24.05
C GLN A 20 18.69 -8.76 -23.68
N VAL A 21 19.57 -8.46 -24.63
CA VAL A 21 20.69 -7.53 -24.42
C VAL A 21 20.16 -6.14 -24.06
N GLY A 22 19.20 -5.62 -24.81
CA GLY A 22 18.59 -4.32 -24.51
C GLY A 22 17.86 -4.28 -23.17
N VAL A 23 17.24 -5.38 -22.73
CA VAL A 23 16.63 -5.47 -21.39
C VAL A 23 17.70 -5.41 -20.30
N GLU A 24 18.75 -6.22 -20.43
CA GLU A 24 19.85 -6.30 -19.46
C GLU A 24 20.60 -4.97 -19.34
N GLU A 25 20.89 -4.31 -20.47
CA GLU A 25 21.55 -2.99 -20.48
C GLU A 25 20.69 -1.92 -19.80
N ARG A 26 19.39 -1.88 -20.09
CA ARG A 26 18.46 -0.95 -19.44
C ARG A 26 18.40 -1.20 -17.93
N ALA A 27 18.29 -2.46 -17.51
CA ALA A 27 18.29 -2.84 -16.10
C ALA A 27 19.58 -2.40 -15.38
N ALA A 28 20.74 -2.70 -15.98
CA ALA A 28 22.05 -2.34 -15.45
C ALA A 28 22.25 -0.82 -15.33
N ARG A 29 21.61 -0.03 -16.19
CA ARG A 29 21.70 1.44 -16.13
C ARG A 29 21.10 2.01 -14.85
N PHE A 30 20.07 1.37 -14.28
CA PHE A 30 19.44 1.83 -13.03
C PHE A 30 20.31 1.55 -11.80
N THR A 31 21.16 0.52 -11.83
CA THR A 31 21.99 0.12 -10.69
C THR A 31 23.35 0.82 -10.64
N LYS A 32 23.84 1.33 -11.77
CA LYS A 32 25.16 1.98 -11.89
C LYS A 32 25.16 3.48 -11.55
N ARG A 33 24.01 4.10 -11.35
CA ARG A 33 23.92 5.56 -11.11
C ARG A 33 23.94 5.87 -9.62
N SER A 34 24.96 6.60 -9.19
CA SER A 34 24.99 7.19 -7.85
C SER A 34 23.95 8.31 -7.73
N LEU A 35 23.17 8.28 -6.66
CA LEU A 35 22.25 9.36 -6.30
C LEU A 35 23.01 10.44 -5.52
N LYS A 36 22.78 11.70 -5.86
CA LYS A 36 23.28 12.85 -5.09
C LYS A 36 22.65 12.84 -3.69
N ASP A 37 23.38 13.29 -2.68
CA ASP A 37 22.89 13.24 -1.30
C ASP A 37 21.64 14.09 -1.06
N GLU A 38 21.51 15.23 -1.76
CA GLU A 38 20.27 16.01 -1.74
C GLU A 38 19.08 15.24 -2.29
N ALA A 39 19.27 14.52 -3.40
CA ALA A 39 18.23 13.68 -3.98
C ALA A 39 17.84 12.54 -3.03
N LYS A 40 18.81 11.92 -2.35
CA LYS A 40 18.54 10.91 -1.31
C LYS A 40 17.69 11.50 -0.18
N ARG A 41 18.08 12.66 0.36
CA ARG A 41 17.35 13.35 1.44
C ARG A 41 15.92 13.71 1.04
N ASN A 42 15.74 14.27 -0.16
CA ASN A 42 14.41 14.62 -0.68
C ASN A 42 13.57 13.36 -0.92
N GLY A 43 14.17 12.29 -1.44
CA GLY A 43 13.52 10.99 -1.62
C GLY A 43 13.03 10.39 -0.31
N LEU A 44 13.87 10.40 0.74
CA LEU A 44 13.47 9.90 2.06
C LEU A 44 12.30 10.68 2.66
N LYS A 45 12.30 12.02 2.53
CA LYS A 45 11.17 12.86 2.98
C LYS A 45 9.90 12.60 2.15
N LEU A 46 10.06 12.45 0.84
CA LEU A 46 8.94 12.17 -0.06
C LEU A 46 8.29 10.82 0.27
N VAL A 47 9.09 9.79 0.55
CA VAL A 47 8.59 8.45 0.90
C VAL A 47 7.65 8.52 2.09
N LEU A 48 7.91 9.35 3.11
CA LEU A 48 7.00 9.50 4.25
C LEU A 48 5.60 9.98 3.79
N ASN A 49 5.53 10.99 2.93
CA ASN A 49 4.29 11.49 2.32
C ASN A 49 3.65 10.53 1.30
N MET A 50 4.24 9.36 1.06
CA MET A 50 3.69 8.29 0.22
C MET A 50 3.23 7.07 1.04
N ILE A 51 3.35 7.13 2.37
CA ILE A 51 2.92 6.05 3.25
C ILE A 51 1.43 6.18 3.57
N ASP A 52 0.72 5.06 3.38
CA ASP A 52 -0.55 4.78 4.02
C ASP A 52 -0.27 3.88 5.23
N LEU A 53 -0.18 4.47 6.43
CA LEU A 53 0.19 3.72 7.62
C LEU A 53 -0.97 2.81 8.02
N THR A 54 -0.78 1.50 7.87
CA THR A 54 -1.88 0.54 7.78
C THR A 54 -2.00 -0.33 9.03
N THR A 55 -3.24 -0.56 9.49
CA THR A 55 -3.59 -1.71 10.35
C THR A 55 -4.86 -2.36 9.81
N LEU A 56 -4.78 -3.66 9.54
CA LEU A 56 -5.89 -4.48 9.01
C LEU A 56 -5.95 -5.80 9.78
N GLU A 57 -5.82 -5.75 11.09
CA GLU A 57 -5.93 -6.93 11.95
C GLU A 57 -7.37 -7.14 12.40
N GLY A 58 -7.84 -8.38 12.40
CA GLY A 58 -9.20 -8.71 12.86
C GLY A 58 -9.46 -8.41 14.34
N LYS A 59 -8.40 -8.14 15.12
CA LYS A 59 -8.45 -7.78 16.55
C LYS A 59 -8.18 -6.30 16.82
N ASP A 60 -8.22 -5.45 15.78
CA ASP A 60 -8.00 -4.01 15.96
C ASP A 60 -9.00 -3.42 16.96
N THR A 61 -8.48 -2.56 17.82
CA THR A 61 -9.24 -1.86 18.85
C THR A 61 -9.15 -0.36 18.64
N ASP A 62 -10.09 0.39 19.20
CA ASP A 62 -10.07 1.86 19.19
C ASP A 62 -8.72 2.43 19.67
N GLY A 63 -8.14 1.84 20.72
CA GLY A 63 -6.85 2.26 21.27
C GLY A 63 -5.71 2.09 20.27
N LYS A 64 -5.68 0.94 19.58
CA LYS A 64 -4.65 0.67 18.57
C LYS A 64 -4.78 1.60 17.36
N VAL A 65 -6.00 1.87 16.89
CA VAL A 65 -6.23 2.81 15.78
C VAL A 65 -5.85 4.23 16.17
N LYS A 66 -6.17 4.68 17.40
CA LYS A 66 -5.71 5.99 17.91
C LYS A 66 -4.18 6.06 17.98
N GLN A 67 -3.52 4.99 18.42
CA GLN A 67 -2.06 4.92 18.44
C GLN A 67 -1.45 4.96 17.02
N LEU A 68 -2.09 4.31 16.05
CA LEU A 68 -1.71 4.40 14.64
C LEU A 68 -1.81 5.85 14.13
N CYS A 69 -2.90 6.54 14.44
CA CYS A 69 -3.09 7.95 14.09
C CYS A 69 -2.02 8.85 14.71
N TYR A 70 -1.65 8.60 15.97
CA TYR A 70 -0.54 9.31 16.61
C TYR A 70 0.78 9.09 15.84
N LYS A 71 1.13 7.84 15.54
CA LYS A 71 2.36 7.51 14.78
C LYS A 71 2.36 8.10 13.37
N ALA A 72 1.19 8.20 12.74
CA ALA A 72 1.03 8.82 11.42
C ALA A 72 1.41 10.31 11.42
N ALA A 73 1.02 11.04 12.48
CA ALA A 73 1.38 12.44 12.68
C ALA A 73 2.79 12.63 13.24
N HIS A 74 3.34 11.60 13.88
CA HIS A 74 4.62 11.66 14.58
C HIS A 74 5.56 10.53 14.10
N PRO A 75 6.04 10.54 12.84
CA PRO A 75 6.91 9.48 12.35
C PRO A 75 8.21 9.32 13.16
N HIS A 76 8.73 10.43 13.71
CA HIS A 76 9.88 10.43 14.61
C HIS A 76 9.98 11.72 15.44
N ASP A 77 9.53 11.70 16.70
CA ASP A 77 9.44 12.90 17.56
C ASP A 77 10.79 13.58 17.86
N GLN A 78 11.89 12.84 17.85
CA GLN A 78 13.22 13.41 18.10
C GLN A 78 13.85 14.07 16.85
N LEU A 79 13.25 13.92 15.67
CA LEU A 79 13.79 14.46 14.41
C LEU A 79 12.86 15.53 13.85
N ALA A 80 13.26 16.79 14.02
CA ALA A 80 12.49 17.93 13.55
C ALA A 80 12.44 18.03 12.02
N GLY A 81 11.35 18.63 11.50
CA GLY A 81 11.21 18.96 10.08
C GLY A 81 10.90 17.76 9.17
N LEU A 82 10.49 16.63 9.74
CA LEU A 82 9.91 15.52 8.99
C LEU A 82 8.46 15.84 8.58
N PRO A 83 8.04 15.47 7.36
CA PRO A 83 6.63 15.46 7.02
C PRO A 83 5.90 14.31 7.73
N THR A 84 4.57 14.43 7.81
CA THR A 84 3.70 13.34 8.25
C THR A 84 3.59 12.25 7.18
N VAL A 85 2.86 11.19 7.48
CA VAL A 85 2.42 10.25 6.45
C VAL A 85 1.31 10.85 5.58
N ALA A 86 1.02 10.21 4.43
CA ALA A 86 -0.04 10.65 3.53
C ALA A 86 -1.43 10.32 4.10
N ALA A 87 -1.57 9.09 4.60
CA ALA A 87 -2.81 8.58 5.13
C ALA A 87 -2.57 7.50 6.19
N ILE A 88 -3.66 7.08 6.82
CA ILE A 88 -3.75 5.77 7.46
C ILE A 88 -4.71 4.88 6.67
N CYS A 89 -4.54 3.56 6.74
CA CYS A 89 -5.46 2.60 6.16
C CYS A 89 -5.98 1.63 7.23
N VAL A 90 -7.30 1.52 7.35
CA VAL A 90 -7.98 0.72 8.38
C VAL A 90 -9.19 -0.04 7.81
N TYR A 91 -9.73 -1.01 8.55
CA TYR A 91 -11.03 -1.60 8.21
C TYR A 91 -12.17 -0.58 8.29
N PRO A 92 -13.26 -0.75 7.52
CA PRO A 92 -14.39 0.19 7.48
C PRO A 92 -14.96 0.54 8.85
N SER A 93 -15.07 -0.45 9.75
CA SER A 93 -15.58 -0.26 11.12
C SER A 93 -14.74 0.70 11.96
N MET A 94 -13.48 0.93 11.59
CA MET A 94 -12.54 1.78 12.32
C MET A 94 -12.41 3.20 11.73
N VAL A 95 -13.02 3.47 10.57
CA VAL A 95 -12.91 4.77 9.88
C VAL A 95 -13.37 5.92 10.77
N LYS A 96 -14.49 5.77 11.47
CA LYS A 96 -15.01 6.80 12.38
C LYS A 96 -14.03 7.12 13.51
N ILE A 97 -13.36 6.10 14.07
CA ILE A 97 -12.36 6.27 15.13
C ILE A 97 -11.12 6.98 14.59
N ALA A 98 -10.63 6.54 13.43
CA ALA A 98 -9.52 7.15 12.72
C ALA A 98 -9.75 8.64 12.42
N ARG A 99 -10.91 8.98 11.82
CA ARG A 99 -11.27 10.37 11.50
C ARG A 99 -11.33 11.25 12.74
N LYS A 100 -11.92 10.75 13.84
CA LYS A 100 -11.97 11.48 15.10
C LYS A 100 -10.58 11.69 15.70
N ALA A 101 -9.72 10.68 15.64
CA ALA A 101 -8.38 10.75 16.21
C ALA A 101 -7.43 11.67 15.41
N LEU A 102 -7.56 11.71 14.09
CA LEU A 102 -6.73 12.54 13.22
C LEU A 102 -7.14 14.01 13.20
N GLY A 103 -8.41 14.35 13.48
CA GLY A 103 -8.90 15.73 13.52
C GLY A 103 -8.47 16.54 12.28
N ASP A 104 -7.87 17.71 12.52
CA ASP A 104 -7.41 18.64 11.49
C ASP A 104 -5.93 18.43 11.09
N SER A 105 -5.35 17.27 11.36
CA SER A 105 -3.93 16.96 11.05
C SER A 105 -3.56 17.04 9.57
N GLY A 106 -4.54 17.03 8.66
CA GLY A 106 -4.32 16.95 7.20
C GLY A 106 -4.00 15.54 6.69
N ILE A 107 -3.83 14.55 7.57
CA ILE A 107 -3.59 13.15 7.19
C ILE A 107 -4.91 12.51 6.74
N ARG A 108 -4.89 11.80 5.61
CA ARG A 108 -6.09 11.17 5.06
C ARG A 108 -6.45 9.88 5.77
N VAL A 109 -7.71 9.48 5.68
CA VAL A 109 -8.17 8.14 6.10
C VAL A 109 -8.58 7.37 4.86
N ALA A 110 -7.85 6.30 4.59
CA ALA A 110 -8.21 5.27 3.64
C ALA A 110 -8.84 4.08 4.37
N SER A 111 -9.66 3.33 3.65
CA SER A 111 -10.20 2.07 4.12
C SER A 111 -10.24 1.04 3.02
N VAL A 112 -9.99 -0.21 3.38
CA VAL A 112 -10.27 -1.34 2.48
C VAL A 112 -11.76 -1.57 2.37
N ALA A 113 -12.23 -2.11 1.25
CA ALA A 113 -13.64 -2.42 1.03
C ALA A 113 -13.76 -3.64 0.09
N THR A 114 -14.98 -3.91 -0.35
CA THR A 114 -15.33 -4.94 -1.33
C THR A 114 -15.04 -6.37 -0.87
N ALA A 115 -15.28 -6.65 0.43
CA ALA A 115 -14.96 -7.93 1.08
C ALA A 115 -13.46 -8.26 1.08
N PHE A 116 -12.62 -7.25 1.33
CA PHE A 116 -11.20 -7.45 1.58
C PHE A 116 -10.97 -8.47 2.72
N PRO A 117 -9.96 -9.36 2.63
CA PRO A 117 -8.96 -9.45 1.56
C PRO A 117 -9.36 -10.34 0.37
N SER A 118 -10.36 -11.23 0.52
CA SER A 118 -10.65 -12.25 -0.49
C SER A 118 -11.33 -11.69 -1.73
N GLY A 119 -12.14 -10.63 -1.56
CA GLY A 119 -12.97 -10.08 -2.62
C GLY A 119 -14.07 -11.05 -3.10
N GLN A 120 -14.32 -12.15 -2.39
CA GLN A 120 -15.27 -13.20 -2.79
C GLN A 120 -16.67 -12.92 -2.27
N ALA A 121 -17.28 -11.85 -2.80
CA ALA A 121 -18.65 -11.46 -2.48
C ALA A 121 -19.41 -11.01 -3.74
N PRO A 122 -20.75 -11.17 -3.78
CA PRO A 122 -21.59 -10.60 -4.82
C PRO A 122 -21.41 -9.08 -4.97
N ARG A 123 -21.69 -8.56 -6.17
CA ARG A 123 -21.48 -7.14 -6.50
C ARG A 123 -22.25 -6.19 -5.58
N ASP A 124 -23.48 -6.53 -5.21
CA ASP A 124 -24.30 -5.71 -4.32
C ASP A 124 -23.69 -5.59 -2.91
N VAL A 125 -23.11 -6.68 -2.40
CA VAL A 125 -22.39 -6.69 -1.12
C VAL A 125 -21.19 -5.78 -1.19
N LYS A 126 -20.40 -5.86 -2.26
CA LYS A 126 -19.22 -4.99 -2.46
C LYS A 126 -19.59 -3.52 -2.47
N ILE A 127 -20.68 -3.15 -3.16
CA ILE A 127 -21.17 -1.76 -3.21
C ILE A 127 -21.62 -1.29 -1.83
N ARG A 128 -22.32 -2.14 -1.06
CA ARG A 128 -22.75 -1.80 0.30
C ARG A 128 -21.58 -1.61 1.25
N ASP A 129 -20.57 -2.48 1.16
CA ASP A 129 -19.34 -2.38 1.94
C ASP A 129 -18.59 -1.07 1.63
N THR A 130 -18.45 -0.70 0.36
CA THR A 130 -17.86 0.60 -0.03
C THR A 130 -18.66 1.81 0.46
N LYS A 131 -19.99 1.72 0.53
CA LYS A 131 -20.83 2.80 1.09
C LYS A 131 -20.78 2.88 2.61
N TYR A 132 -20.42 1.79 3.29
CA TYR A 132 -20.31 1.72 4.74
C TYR A 132 -19.00 2.34 5.25
N ALA A 133 -17.91 2.18 4.50
CA ALA A 133 -16.61 2.80 4.74
C ALA A 133 -16.65 4.32 4.61
#